data_AF-A0A1C6GP21-F1
#
_entry.id   AF-A0A1C6GP21-F1
#
_cell.length_a   1.000
_cell.length_b   1.000
_cell.length_c   1.000
_cell.angle_alpha   90.00
_cell.angle_beta   90.00
_cell.angle_gamma   90.00
#
_symmetry.space_group_name_H-M   'P 1'
#
loop_
_entity.id
_entity.type
_entity.pdbx_description
1 polymer ?
#
loop_
_entity_poly.entity_id
_entity_poly.type
_entity_poly.pdbx_seq_one_letter_code
_entity_poly.pdbx_strand_id
1 'polypeptide(L)' 'MISSGHVQVNWRPCTKADKLLTEGDTVSARGFGKFQLAVVGGVTKKGRTAIVVKRYI' A
#
# COMPACT_ATOMS: atom_id res chain seq x y z
N MET A 1 -7.83 -11.72 -4.91
CA MET A 1 -7.95 -10.32 -4.46
C MET A 1 -6.98 -9.40 -5.20
N ILE A 2 -5.66 -9.58 -5.07
CA ILE A 2 -4.67 -8.80 -5.85
C ILE A 2 -4.60 -9.30 -7.30
N SER A 3 -4.39 -10.61 -7.51
CA SER A 3 -4.38 -11.24 -8.84
C SER A 3 -5.70 -11.11 -9.61
N SER A 4 -6.81 -10.90 -8.89
CA SER A 4 -8.13 -10.66 -9.48
C SER A 4 -8.38 -9.19 -9.87
N GLY A 5 -7.36 -8.33 -9.78
CA GLY A 5 -7.41 -6.94 -10.23
C GLY A 5 -8.26 -6.02 -9.34
N HIS A 6 -8.63 -6.46 -8.13
CA HIS A 6 -9.44 -5.65 -7.21
C HIS A 6 -8.62 -4.68 -6.37
N VAL A 7 -7.29 -4.69 -6.53
CA VAL A 7 -6.36 -3.79 -5.86
C VAL A 7 -5.72 -2.89 -6.90
N GLN A 8 -5.72 -1.59 -6.63
CA GLN A 8 -5.09 -0.56 -7.43
C GLN A 8 -4.03 0.14 -6.61
N VAL A 9 -2.88 0.40 -7.22
CA VAL A 9 -1.81 1.23 -6.65
C VAL A 9 -1.62 2.41 -7.59
N ASN A 10 -1.71 3.63 -7.06
CA ASN A 10 -1.67 4.88 -7.81
C ASN A 10 -2.65 4.88 -8.99
N TRP A 11 -3.88 4.42 -8.74
CA TRP A 11 -4.96 4.34 -9.74
C TRP A 11 -4.71 3.35 -10.88
N ARG A 12 -3.65 2.54 -10.80
CA ARG A 12 -3.34 1.49 -11.77
C ARG A 12 -3.63 0.13 -11.16
N PRO A 13 -4.29 -0.79 -11.89
CA PRO A 13 -4.54 -2.14 -11.39
C PRO A 13 -3.22 -2.84 -11.09
N CYS A 14 -3.09 -3.39 -9.88
CA CYS A 14 -1.92 -4.14 -9.45
C CYS A 14 -2.30 -5.61 -9.34
N THR A 15 -1.82 -6.43 -10.27
CA THR A 15 -2.07 -7.88 -10.29
C THR A 15 -0.97 -8.68 -9.59
N LYS A 16 0.18 -8.05 -9.33
CA LYS A 16 1.32 -8.60 -8.59
C LYS A 16 1.21 -8.26 -7.11
N ALA A 17 1.27 -9.29 -6.25
CA ALA A 17 1.18 -9.15 -4.80
C ALA A 17 2.52 -8.80 -4.13
N ASP A 18 3.61 -8.98 -4.86
CA ASP A 18 5.01 -8.72 -4.50
C ASP A 18 5.47 -7.30 -4.85
N LYS A 19 4.55 -6.42 -5.31
CA LYS A 19 4.89 -5.04 -5.63
C LYS A 19 5.25 -4.28 -4.34
N LEU A 20 6.50 -3.83 -4.25
CA LEU A 20 6.94 -2.92 -3.19
C LEU A 20 6.26 -1.56 -3.34
N LEU A 21 5.76 -1.04 -2.21
CA LEU A 21 5.17 0.29 -2.11
C LEU A 21 6.20 1.28 -1.59
N THR A 22 6.20 2.48 -2.15
CA THR A 22 7.06 3.59 -1.73
C THR A 22 6.26 4.69 -1.05
N GLU A 23 6.95 5.54 -0.31
CA GLU A 23 6.33 6.73 0.28
C GLU A 23 5.56 7.56 -0.77
N GLY A 24 4.35 7.99 -0.41
CA GLY A 24 3.42 8.67 -1.29
C GLY A 24 2.43 7.75 -2.03
N ASP A 25 2.70 6.44 -2.11
CA ASP A 25 1.85 5.51 -2.86
C ASP A 25 0.45 5.40 -2.26
N THR A 26 -0.54 5.38 -3.15
CA THR A 26 -1.94 5.26 -2.78
C THR A 26 -2.49 3.92 -3.22
N VAL A 27 -3.00 3.14 -2.27
CA VAL A 27 -3.58 1.82 -2.51
C VAL A 27 -5.09 1.89 -2.31
N SER A 28 -5.82 1.36 -3.27
CA SER A 28 -7.28 1.19 -3.19
C SER A 28 -7.61 -0.28 -3.38
N ALA A 29 -8.41 -0.84 -2.48
CA ALA A 29 -8.86 -2.22 -2.57
C ALA A 29 -10.39 -2.25 -2.51
N ARG A 30 -11.01 -2.85 -3.52
CA ARG A 30 -12.48 -2.95 -3.59
C ARG A 30 -13.01 -3.70 -2.36
N GLY A 31 -13.94 -3.08 -1.64
CA GLY A 31 -14.53 -3.63 -0.40
C GLY A 31 -13.75 -3.35 0.89
N PHE A 32 -12.52 -2.83 0.80
CA PHE A 32 -11.66 -2.52 1.96
C PHE A 32 -11.34 -1.03 2.10
N GLY A 33 -11.63 -0.24 1.07
CA GLY A 33 -11.40 1.20 1.05
C GLY A 33 -10.04 1.58 0.47
N LYS A 34 -9.61 2.80 0.77
CA LYS A 34 -8.43 3.43 0.20
C LYS A 34 -7.50 3.91 1.31
N PHE A 35 -6.21 3.76 1.11
CA PHE A 35 -5.20 4.31 1.99
C PHE A 35 -4.01 4.84 1.19
N GLN A 36 -3.24 5.72 1.79
CA GLN A 36 -1.98 6.22 1.24
C GLN A 36 -0.86 5.97 2.24
N LEU A 37 0.25 5.44 1.74
CA LEU A 37 1.49 5.28 2.48
C LEU A 37 2.12 6.67 2.61
N ALA A 38 1.90 7.33 3.73
CA ALA A 38 2.28 8.73 3.90
C ALA A 38 3.77 8.90 4.19
N VAL A 39 4.34 8.00 5.00
CA VAL A 39 5.77 8.00 5.35
C VAL A 39 6.27 6.57 5.43
N VAL A 40 7.44 6.30 4.85
CA VAL A 40 8.18 5.06 5.09
C VAL A 40 9.41 5.40 5.93
N GLY A 41 9.32 5.13 7.22
CA GLY A 41 10.40 5.37 8.17
C GLY A 41 11.51 4.32 8.09
N GLY A 42 12.46 4.44 9.02
CA GLY A 42 13.58 3.52 9.11
C GLY A 42 13.18 2.09 9.48
N VAL A 43 14.10 1.17 9.21
CA VAL A 43 13.99 -0.25 9.60
C VAL A 43 14.51 -0.41 11.03
N THR A 44 13.71 -1.02 11.89
CA THR A 44 14.11 -1.34 13.27
C THR A 44 15.23 -2.38 13.29
N LYS A 45 15.95 -2.51 14.41
CA LYS A 45 17.00 -3.53 14.61
C LYS A 45 16.56 -4.99 14.36
N LYS A 46 15.25 -5.26 14.34
CA LYS A 46 14.65 -6.58 14.04
C LYS A 46 14.01 -6.66 12.64
N GLY A 47 14.34 -5.74 11.73
CA GLY A 47 13.90 -5.80 10.33
C GLY A 47 12.47 -5.31 10.05
N ARG A 48 11.79 -4.69 11.03
CA ARG A 48 10.44 -4.12 10.82
C ARG A 48 10.53 -2.71 10.25
N THR A 49 9.80 -2.41 9.18
CA THR A 49 9.67 -1.07 8.60
C THR A 49 8.60 -0.28 9.34
N ALA A 50 8.96 0.87 9.92
CA ALA A 50 7.97 1.79 10.47
C ALA A 50 7.27 2.53 9.32
N ILE A 51 5.94 2.57 9.32
CA ILE A 51 5.17 3.26 8.28
C ILE A 51 4.08 4.13 8.90
N VAL A 52 3.77 5.24 8.24
CA VAL A 52 2.59 6.06 8.53
C VAL A 52 1.61 5.90 7.37
N VAL A 53 0.35 5.62 7.69
CA VAL A 53 -0.69 5.38 6.68
C VAL A 53 -1.83 6.38 6.91
N LYS A 54 -2.22 7.09 5.85
CA LYS A 54 -3.45 7.89 5.81
C LYS A 54 -4.58 7.02 5.29
N ARG A 55 -5.58 6.74 6.13
CA ARG A 55 -6.78 6.03 5.73
C ARG A 55 -7.82 7.03 5.21
N TYR A 56 -8.34 6.78 4.02
CA TYR A 56 -9.50 7.50 3.49
C TYR A 56 -10.73 6.65 3.83
N ILE A 57 -11.59 7.17 4.71
CA ILE A 57 -12.86 6.54 5.11
C ILE A 57 -13.95 7.01 4.15
#